data_AF-A0A4P7ZTU3-F1
#
_entry.id   AF-A0A4P7ZTU3-F1
#
_cell.length_a   1.000
_cell.length_b   1.000
_cell.length_c   1.000
_cell.angle_alpha   90.00
_cell.angle_beta   90.00
_cell.angle_gamma   90.00
#
_symmetry.space_group_name_H-M   'P 1'
#
loop_
_entity.id
_entity.type
_entity.pdbx_description
1 polymer ?
#
loop_
_entity_poly.entity_id
_entity_poly.type
_entity_poly.pdbx_seq_one_letter_code
_entity_poly.pdbx_strand_id
1 'polypeptide(L)'
;MFRLRRHCLTALLLTLVSSQNSAVGQPWAPGQGPPPGLTLPTQAEAQQLEQLRRTGGPKQLRERYLRQGHNLLHRFWASKQQPTLLFSGDRAEGCGVRRVAHPMAYYCPPSQELAMALNLRRSVRSAKGKTDRELLLLDLAVLAHEWGHHVNREQGRGPFQGGLGLTVKQEELAADWRTGVFLGWMLSQGAISVDEFTQTANLLFEMGDYERLAAQHHGYPKDRFQALTRGLTSQLRPGQKLGEWTVDTSETFSRALKVSGEDRQLGRRRYDVRRFEIERGQQIATNLIGGLLGAASCVWGNQQQCIGMAAQQGKGRADGSYTQRRLTLHCDNGSFDVSDDDFDPQPVSRDGKGQAPVLLQRDCTQSAGIRG
;
A
#
# COMPACT_ATOMS: atom_id res chain seq x y z
N MET A 1 -29.62 -45.53 51.16
CA MET A 1 -29.23 -44.84 49.91
C MET A 1 -28.19 -43.77 50.23
N PHE A 2 -27.19 -43.72 49.36
CA PHE A 2 -25.90 -43.03 49.35
C PHE A 2 -25.71 -41.65 50.03
N ARG A 3 -24.53 -41.52 50.68
CA ARG A 3 -23.83 -40.29 51.08
C ARG A 3 -23.27 -39.55 49.85
N LEU A 4 -23.39 -38.21 49.80
CA LEU A 4 -22.50 -37.30 49.04
C LEU A 4 -21.99 -36.22 50.01
N ARG A 5 -20.71 -36.24 50.43
CA ARG A 5 -19.51 -35.68 49.77
C ARG A 5 -19.51 -34.15 49.67
N ARG A 6 -18.91 -33.50 50.67
CA ARG A 6 -18.18 -32.22 50.51
C ARG A 6 -16.70 -32.56 50.33
N HIS A 7 -16.14 -32.33 49.16
CA HIS A 7 -14.69 -32.28 48.96
C HIS A 7 -14.37 -31.02 48.15
N CYS A 8 -13.38 -30.29 48.64
CA CYS A 8 -12.63 -29.25 47.95
C CYS A 8 -12.24 -29.71 46.54
N LEU A 9 -12.43 -28.83 45.56
CA LEU A 9 -11.64 -28.90 44.33
C LEU A 9 -11.05 -27.52 44.06
N THR A 10 -9.75 -27.52 44.31
CA THR A 10 -8.76 -26.48 44.11
C THR A 10 -8.67 -26.08 42.64
N ALA A 11 -8.35 -24.81 42.45
CA ALA A 11 -7.98 -24.13 41.22
C ALA A 11 -7.43 -25.00 40.08
N LEU A 12 -8.04 -24.88 38.90
CA LEU A 12 -7.37 -25.05 37.61
C LEU A 12 -7.83 -23.94 36.66
N LEU A 13 -7.32 -22.73 36.88
CA LEU A 13 -7.37 -21.63 35.93
C LEU A 13 -6.00 -21.58 35.25
N LEU A 14 -5.85 -22.29 34.13
CA LEU A 14 -4.68 -22.18 33.27
C LEU A 14 -5.10 -22.27 31.80
N THR A 15 -4.92 -21.10 31.15
CA THR A 15 -4.53 -20.90 29.75
C THR A 15 -5.47 -21.40 28.65
N LEU A 16 -6.46 -20.56 28.34
CA LEU A 16 -6.93 -20.34 26.96
C LEU A 16 -6.60 -18.91 26.56
N VAL A 17 -5.31 -18.64 26.34
CA VAL A 17 -4.86 -17.49 25.55
C VAL A 17 -4.24 -18.07 24.30
N SER A 18 -5.00 -18.15 23.21
CA SER A 18 -4.49 -18.18 21.84
C SER A 18 -5.64 -18.04 20.85
N SER A 19 -5.49 -17.09 19.93
CA SER A 19 -6.25 -16.89 18.68
C SER A 19 -7.73 -16.46 18.78
N GLN A 20 -7.97 -15.23 19.23
CA GLN A 20 -9.16 -14.43 18.83
C GLN A 20 -8.78 -13.17 18.04
N ASN A 21 -7.81 -13.27 17.11
CA ASN A 21 -7.46 -12.18 16.20
C ASN A 21 -7.81 -12.50 14.74
N SER A 22 -8.99 -13.08 14.52
CA SER A 22 -9.49 -13.31 13.16
C SER A 22 -10.96 -12.92 13.06
N ALA A 23 -11.23 -11.95 12.17
CA ALA A 23 -12.51 -11.69 11.51
C ALA A 23 -13.58 -10.81 12.20
N VAL A 24 -13.20 -9.69 12.83
CA VAL A 24 -14.03 -8.47 12.65
C VAL A 24 -13.50 -7.79 11.40
N GLY A 25 -14.18 -7.99 10.27
CA GLY A 25 -13.86 -7.30 9.01
C GLY A 25 -13.73 -5.80 9.27
N GLN A 26 -12.68 -5.16 8.75
CA GLN A 26 -12.58 -3.70 8.87
C GLN A 26 -13.84 -3.09 8.25
N PRO A 27 -14.43 -2.04 8.85
CA PRO A 27 -15.67 -1.46 8.35
C PRO A 27 -15.57 -0.92 6.92
N TRP A 28 -14.35 -0.61 6.44
CA TRP A 28 -14.05 -0.23 5.04
C TRP A 28 -13.64 -1.41 4.13
N ALA A 29 -13.47 -2.61 4.66
CA ALA A 29 -13.16 -3.83 3.91
C ALA A 29 -14.10 -5.04 4.19
N PRO A 30 -15.42 -4.88 4.42
CA PRO A 30 -16.27 -6.05 4.67
C PRO A 30 -16.54 -6.84 3.38
N GLY A 31 -15.95 -8.03 3.26
CA GLY A 31 -16.44 -9.14 2.42
C GLY A 31 -16.18 -9.15 0.91
N GLN A 32 -15.15 -8.52 0.34
CA GLN A 32 -15.04 -8.46 -1.13
C GLN A 32 -13.62 -8.41 -1.70
N GLY A 33 -13.10 -9.56 -2.16
CA GLY A 33 -12.30 -9.63 -3.40
C GLY A 33 -13.18 -9.50 -4.64
N PRO A 34 -12.63 -9.55 -5.87
CA PRO A 34 -13.48 -9.86 -7.03
C PRO A 34 -14.32 -11.11 -6.71
N PRO A 35 -15.60 -11.17 -7.11
CA PRO A 35 -16.47 -12.30 -6.80
C PRO A 35 -15.77 -13.65 -7.03
N PRO A 36 -15.82 -14.61 -6.10
CA PRO A 36 -15.24 -15.93 -6.34
C PRO A 36 -15.90 -16.58 -7.56
N GLY A 37 -15.09 -17.05 -8.51
CA GLY A 37 -15.56 -17.77 -9.71
C GLY A 37 -15.40 -17.04 -11.05
N LEU A 38 -14.69 -15.91 -11.11
CA LEU A 38 -14.47 -15.18 -12.37
C LEU A 38 -13.19 -15.60 -13.09
N THR A 39 -13.26 -15.69 -14.42
CA THR A 39 -12.07 -15.80 -15.28
C THR A 39 -11.34 -14.46 -15.26
N LEU A 40 -10.35 -14.33 -14.37
CA LEU A 40 -9.46 -13.17 -14.35
C LEU A 40 -8.79 -13.02 -15.73
N PRO A 41 -8.41 -11.78 -16.12
CA PRO A 41 -7.51 -11.60 -17.24
C PRO A 41 -6.26 -12.47 -17.09
N THR A 42 -5.68 -12.85 -18.23
CA THR A 42 -4.55 -13.78 -18.25
C THR A 42 -3.24 -13.08 -17.92
N GLN A 43 -2.23 -13.86 -17.53
CA GLN A 43 -0.85 -13.41 -17.37
C GLN A 43 -0.35 -12.66 -18.62
N ALA A 44 -0.64 -13.20 -19.81
CA ALA A 44 -0.21 -12.63 -21.08
C ALA A 44 -0.76 -11.21 -21.29
N GLU A 45 -1.98 -10.93 -20.85
CA GLU A 45 -2.61 -9.62 -21.00
C GLU A 45 -2.01 -8.59 -20.04
N ALA A 46 -1.71 -9.00 -18.80
CA ALA A 46 -0.97 -8.17 -17.85
C ALA A 46 0.43 -7.82 -18.40
N GLN A 47 1.14 -8.81 -18.95
CA GLN A 47 2.46 -8.63 -19.55
C GLN A 47 2.40 -7.77 -20.82
N GLN A 48 1.34 -7.89 -21.64
CA GLN A 48 1.16 -7.06 -22.83
C GLN A 48 1.00 -5.57 -22.47
N LEU A 49 0.23 -5.27 -21.43
CA LEU A 49 0.10 -3.89 -20.92
C LEU A 49 1.46 -3.33 -20.51
N GLU A 50 2.24 -4.10 -19.76
CA GLU A 50 3.56 -3.67 -19.29
C GLU A 50 4.61 -3.63 -20.40
N GLN A 51 4.49 -4.48 -21.41
CA GLN A 51 5.30 -4.40 -22.63
C GLN A 51 5.01 -3.10 -23.39
N LEU A 52 3.74 -2.67 -23.48
CA LEU A 52 3.40 -1.37 -24.05
C LEU A 52 4.08 -0.23 -23.28
N ARG A 53 4.08 -0.26 -21.94
CA ARG A 53 4.80 0.74 -21.14
C ARG A 53 6.29 0.76 -21.47
N ARG A 54 6.93 -0.42 -21.49
CA ARG A 54 8.38 -0.57 -21.62
C ARG A 54 8.90 -0.25 -23.01
N THR A 55 8.27 -0.77 -24.06
CA THR A 55 8.78 -0.69 -25.44
C THR A 55 7.90 0.12 -26.39
N GLY A 56 6.73 0.59 -25.94
CA GLY A 56 5.84 1.40 -26.77
C GLY A 56 6.48 2.72 -27.19
N GLY A 57 6.30 3.07 -28.47
CA GLY A 57 6.75 4.36 -29.01
C GLY A 57 6.08 5.55 -28.32
N PRO A 58 6.73 6.73 -28.26
CA PRO A 58 6.33 7.84 -27.38
C PRO A 58 5.02 8.52 -27.79
N LYS A 59 4.66 8.50 -29.08
CA LYS A 59 3.45 9.14 -29.60
C LYS A 59 2.23 8.61 -28.85
N GLN A 60 1.52 9.46 -28.11
CA GLN A 60 0.31 9.11 -27.35
C GLN A 60 0.47 7.89 -26.41
N LEU A 61 1.69 7.61 -25.92
CA LEU A 61 1.96 6.42 -25.12
C LEU A 61 1.07 6.34 -23.88
N ARG A 62 0.92 7.46 -23.15
CA ARG A 62 0.10 7.56 -21.94
C ARG A 62 -1.36 7.18 -22.20
N GLU A 63 -1.99 7.77 -23.21
CA GLU A 63 -3.39 7.49 -23.53
C GLU A 63 -3.60 6.05 -23.96
N ARG A 64 -2.72 5.50 -24.82
CA ARG A 64 -2.81 4.09 -25.22
C ARG A 64 -2.67 3.15 -24.01
N TYR A 65 -1.70 3.44 -23.14
CA TYR A 65 -1.46 2.64 -21.94
C TYR A 65 -2.66 2.70 -20.99
N LEU A 66 -3.20 3.88 -20.72
CA LEU A 66 -4.39 4.05 -19.86
C LEU A 66 -5.65 3.43 -20.47
N ARG A 67 -5.86 3.50 -21.79
CA ARG A 67 -6.98 2.82 -22.46
C ARG A 67 -6.87 1.30 -22.36
N GLN A 68 -5.68 0.73 -22.53
CA GLN A 68 -5.47 -0.70 -22.35
C GLN A 68 -5.64 -1.13 -20.89
N GLY A 69 -5.07 -0.37 -19.95
CA GLY A 69 -5.24 -0.59 -18.51
C GLY A 69 -6.71 -0.50 -18.08
N HIS A 70 -7.46 0.45 -18.65
CA HIS A 70 -8.89 0.61 -18.41
C HIS A 70 -9.71 -0.61 -18.89
N ASN A 71 -9.41 -1.15 -20.08
CA ASN A 71 -10.02 -2.39 -20.56
C ASN A 71 -9.62 -3.61 -19.72
N LEU A 72 -8.38 -3.64 -19.21
CA LEU A 72 -7.91 -4.70 -18.34
C LEU A 72 -8.65 -4.66 -16.99
N LEU A 73 -8.81 -3.48 -16.40
CA LEU A 73 -9.53 -3.25 -15.14
C LEU A 73 -11.01 -3.62 -15.24
N HIS A 74 -11.68 -3.28 -16.35
CA HIS A 74 -13.07 -3.68 -16.58
C HIS A 74 -13.26 -5.21 -16.49
N ARG A 75 -12.39 -5.97 -17.16
CA ARG A 75 -12.42 -7.43 -17.15
C ARG A 75 -11.94 -8.02 -15.84
N PHE A 76 -10.91 -7.42 -15.23
CA PHE A 76 -10.41 -7.82 -13.91
C PHE A 76 -11.50 -7.78 -12.84
N TRP A 77 -12.31 -6.72 -12.83
CA TRP A 77 -13.40 -6.57 -11.88
C TRP A 77 -14.69 -7.27 -12.33
N ALA A 78 -14.74 -7.81 -13.54
CA ALA A 78 -15.96 -8.29 -14.21
C ALA A 78 -17.14 -7.34 -14.01
N SER A 79 -16.84 -6.04 -14.17
CA SER A 79 -17.81 -4.97 -14.00
C SER A 79 -18.93 -5.12 -15.03
N LYS A 80 -20.16 -4.77 -14.65
CA LYS A 80 -21.32 -4.89 -15.56
C LYS A 80 -21.26 -3.85 -16.67
N GLN A 81 -20.76 -2.67 -16.35
CA GLN A 81 -20.67 -1.54 -17.27
C GLN A 81 -19.30 -0.90 -17.20
N GLN A 82 -18.62 -0.83 -18.33
CA GLN A 82 -17.36 -0.10 -18.40
C GLN A 82 -17.64 1.42 -18.36
N PRO A 83 -17.14 2.17 -17.36
CA PRO A 83 -17.28 3.61 -17.32
C PRO A 83 -16.50 4.27 -18.48
N THR A 84 -16.93 5.44 -18.94
CA THR A 84 -16.26 6.14 -20.04
C THR A 84 -14.96 6.78 -19.56
N LEU A 85 -13.83 6.43 -20.18
CA LEU A 85 -12.53 7.04 -19.87
C LEU A 85 -12.33 8.37 -20.62
N LEU A 86 -12.16 9.45 -19.86
CA LEU A 86 -11.98 10.82 -20.33
C LEU A 86 -10.53 11.30 -20.11
N PHE A 87 -10.02 12.09 -21.05
CA PHE A 87 -8.71 12.72 -21.01
C PHE A 87 -8.82 14.26 -21.03
N SER A 88 -7.68 14.92 -20.91
CA SER A 88 -7.61 16.37 -20.95
C SER A 88 -8.22 16.93 -22.25
N GLY A 89 -9.21 17.81 -22.11
CA GLY A 89 -9.96 18.40 -23.23
C GLY A 89 -11.38 17.85 -23.38
N ASP A 90 -11.66 16.66 -22.86
CA ASP A 90 -12.98 16.05 -22.93
C ASP A 90 -13.99 16.77 -22.02
N ARG A 91 -15.29 16.48 -22.20
CA ARG A 91 -16.38 16.96 -21.34
C ARG A 91 -16.86 15.83 -20.44
N ALA A 92 -17.27 16.14 -19.21
CA ALA A 92 -17.88 15.16 -18.31
C ALA A 92 -19.27 15.67 -17.89
N GLU A 93 -20.31 15.09 -18.48
CA GLU A 93 -21.66 15.65 -18.45
C GLU A 93 -22.36 15.41 -17.10
N GLY A 94 -22.11 14.28 -16.45
CA GLY A 94 -22.80 13.90 -15.21
C GLY A 94 -22.32 14.60 -13.94
N CYS A 95 -21.14 15.22 -13.98
CA CYS A 95 -20.56 15.96 -12.84
C CYS A 95 -20.46 17.46 -13.09
N GLY A 96 -21.09 17.97 -14.16
CA GLY A 96 -21.08 19.40 -14.49
C GLY A 96 -19.71 19.95 -14.91
N VAL A 97 -18.77 19.08 -15.30
CA VAL A 97 -17.41 19.49 -15.69
C VAL A 97 -17.39 19.80 -17.18
N ARG A 98 -17.34 21.10 -17.49
CA ARG A 98 -17.33 21.63 -18.87
C ARG A 98 -16.10 21.23 -19.68
N ARG A 99 -14.98 20.98 -19.02
CA ARG A 99 -13.71 20.56 -19.63
C ARG A 99 -12.83 19.86 -18.60
N VAL A 100 -12.44 18.62 -18.88
CA VAL A 100 -11.47 17.87 -18.11
C VAL A 100 -10.08 18.49 -18.31
N ALA A 101 -9.40 18.83 -17.22
CA ALA A 101 -8.08 19.43 -17.23
C ALA A 101 -7.31 19.08 -15.94
N HIS A 102 -6.00 19.30 -15.94
CA HIS A 102 -5.19 19.14 -14.73
C HIS A 102 -5.72 20.02 -13.57
N PRO A 103 -5.75 19.54 -12.31
CA PRO A 103 -5.26 18.25 -11.80
C PRO A 103 -6.36 17.19 -11.63
N MET A 104 -7.29 17.04 -12.57
CA MET A 104 -8.42 16.12 -12.41
C MET A 104 -8.01 14.66 -12.61
N ALA A 105 -8.14 13.85 -11.56
CA ALA A 105 -8.49 12.44 -11.64
C ALA A 105 -9.70 12.21 -10.73
N TYR A 106 -10.76 11.63 -11.27
CA TYR A 106 -11.98 11.35 -10.50
C TYR A 106 -12.87 10.35 -11.23
N TYR A 107 -13.65 9.59 -10.46
CA TYR A 107 -14.85 8.92 -10.92
C TYR A 107 -16.08 9.80 -10.76
N CYS A 108 -16.91 9.89 -11.81
CA CYS A 108 -18.20 10.56 -11.80
C CYS A 108 -19.34 9.54 -11.73
N PRO A 109 -19.98 9.35 -10.56
CA PRO A 109 -21.00 8.33 -10.41
C PRO A 109 -22.25 8.51 -11.30
N PRO A 110 -22.84 9.72 -11.45
CA PRO A 110 -24.06 9.90 -12.25
C PRO A 110 -23.94 9.48 -13.71
N SER A 111 -22.83 9.81 -14.38
CA SER A 111 -22.57 9.51 -15.79
C SER A 111 -21.67 8.30 -16.02
N GLN A 112 -21.13 7.71 -14.95
CA GLN A 112 -20.11 6.65 -15.03
C GLN A 112 -18.92 7.05 -15.90
N GLU A 113 -18.33 8.20 -15.62
CA GLU A 113 -17.14 8.71 -16.33
C GLU A 113 -15.91 8.64 -15.41
N LEU A 114 -14.75 8.34 -15.96
CA LEU A 114 -13.45 8.36 -15.28
C LEU A 114 -12.55 9.40 -15.96
N ALA A 115 -12.22 10.49 -15.29
CA ALA A 115 -11.31 11.49 -15.82
C ALA A 115 -9.86 11.19 -15.45
N MET A 116 -8.94 11.30 -16.41
CA MET A 116 -7.49 11.09 -16.22
C MET A 116 -6.65 12.22 -16.84
N ALA A 117 -6.63 13.39 -16.20
CA ALA A 117 -5.89 14.59 -16.63
C ALA A 117 -4.81 15.06 -15.64
N LEU A 118 -4.39 14.19 -14.71
CA LEU A 118 -3.26 14.48 -13.83
C LEU A 118 -1.95 14.68 -14.60
N ASN A 119 -1.15 15.62 -14.09
CA ASN A 119 0.23 15.81 -14.48
C ASN A 119 1.09 15.48 -13.25
N LEU A 120 1.51 14.23 -13.17
CA LEU A 120 2.15 13.66 -11.98
C LEU A 120 3.43 14.40 -11.58
N ARG A 121 4.19 14.96 -12.53
CA ARG A 121 5.38 15.79 -12.24
C ARG A 121 5.04 17.09 -11.50
N ARG A 122 3.82 17.61 -11.67
CA ARG A 122 3.33 18.80 -10.97
C ARG A 122 2.66 18.44 -9.64
N SER A 123 2.08 17.25 -9.54
CA SER A 123 1.34 16.78 -8.37
C SER A 123 2.18 16.08 -7.30
N VAL A 124 3.34 15.52 -7.66
CA VAL A 124 4.19 14.72 -6.75
C VAL A 124 5.61 15.26 -6.76
N ARG A 125 6.16 15.60 -5.59
CA ARG A 125 7.53 16.13 -5.47
C ARG A 125 8.55 15.08 -5.89
N SER A 126 8.41 13.83 -5.45
CA SER A 126 9.32 12.75 -5.82
C SER A 126 9.15 12.25 -7.27
N ALA A 127 8.14 12.74 -8.00
CA ALA A 127 8.02 12.51 -9.44
C ALA A 127 8.90 13.47 -10.27
N LYS A 128 9.48 14.51 -9.65
CA LYS A 128 10.44 15.39 -10.32
C LYS A 128 11.67 14.57 -10.74
N GLY A 129 12.07 14.70 -12.00
CA GLY A 129 13.18 13.94 -12.58
C GLY A 129 12.81 12.57 -13.16
N LYS A 130 11.60 12.05 -12.90
CA LYS A 130 11.11 10.82 -13.53
C LYS A 130 10.66 11.07 -14.97
N THR A 131 10.99 10.16 -15.87
CA THR A 131 10.49 10.13 -17.24
C THR A 131 8.98 9.87 -17.27
N ASP A 132 8.31 10.25 -18.37
CA ASP A 132 6.87 10.00 -18.50
C ASP A 132 6.57 8.50 -18.42
N ARG A 133 7.48 7.67 -18.97
CA ARG A 133 7.38 6.22 -18.96
C ARG A 133 7.47 5.62 -17.55
N GLU A 134 8.34 6.15 -16.68
CA GLU A 134 8.41 5.73 -15.28
C GLU A 134 7.13 6.08 -14.50
N LEU A 135 6.44 7.16 -14.89
CA LEU A 135 5.22 7.60 -14.23
C LEU A 135 3.96 6.88 -14.71
N LEU A 136 4.03 6.12 -15.82
CA LEU A 136 2.86 5.41 -16.35
C LEU A 136 2.27 4.41 -15.36
N LEU A 137 3.10 3.70 -14.60
CA LEU A 137 2.58 2.75 -13.59
C LEU A 137 1.84 3.47 -12.45
N LEU A 138 2.25 4.70 -12.11
CA LEU A 138 1.52 5.55 -11.17
C LEU A 138 0.19 6.04 -11.78
N ASP A 139 0.18 6.45 -13.05
CA ASP A 139 -1.05 6.77 -13.78
C ASP A 139 -2.04 5.58 -13.78
N LEU A 140 -1.55 4.35 -13.96
CA LEU A 140 -2.37 3.13 -13.87
C LEU A 140 -2.86 2.87 -12.45
N ALA A 141 -2.03 3.11 -11.43
CA ALA A 141 -2.44 2.97 -10.03
C ALA A 141 -3.56 3.96 -9.67
N VAL A 142 -3.47 5.21 -10.14
CA VAL A 142 -4.55 6.20 -9.98
C VAL A 142 -5.80 5.75 -10.73
N LEU A 143 -5.67 5.31 -11.99
CA LEU A 143 -6.81 4.77 -12.73
C LEU A 143 -7.48 3.59 -12.00
N ALA A 144 -6.69 2.70 -11.39
CA ALA A 144 -7.20 1.57 -10.60
C ALA A 144 -7.92 2.04 -9.32
N HIS A 145 -7.46 3.12 -8.69
CA HIS A 145 -8.15 3.77 -7.57
C HIS A 145 -9.53 4.29 -8.01
N GLU A 146 -9.59 5.05 -9.11
CA GLU A 146 -10.86 5.58 -9.62
C GLU A 146 -11.84 4.46 -10.06
N TRP A 147 -11.30 3.38 -10.63
CA TRP A 147 -12.07 2.14 -10.86
C TRP A 147 -12.60 1.53 -9.56
N GLY A 148 -11.86 1.66 -8.46
CA GLY A 148 -12.28 1.25 -7.13
C GLY A 148 -13.61 1.89 -6.73
N HIS A 149 -13.77 3.20 -6.96
CA HIS A 149 -15.04 3.90 -6.73
C HIS A 149 -16.18 3.40 -7.62
N HIS A 150 -15.90 3.12 -8.89
CA HIS A 150 -16.87 2.54 -9.79
C HIS A 150 -17.36 1.17 -9.28
N VAL A 151 -16.43 0.30 -8.87
CA VAL A 151 -16.76 -1.03 -8.33
C VAL A 151 -17.56 -0.92 -7.02
N ASN A 152 -17.20 0.02 -6.14
CA ASN A 152 -18.00 0.32 -4.94
C ASN A 152 -19.44 0.66 -5.30
N ARG A 153 -19.65 1.55 -6.28
CA ARG A 153 -20.99 1.91 -6.77
C ARG A 153 -21.74 0.70 -7.32
N GLU A 154 -21.14 -0.10 -8.21
CA GLU A 154 -21.80 -1.27 -8.80
C GLU A 154 -22.24 -2.31 -7.75
N GLN A 155 -21.51 -2.38 -6.64
CA GLN A 155 -21.80 -3.29 -5.52
C GLN A 155 -22.81 -2.71 -4.53
N GLY A 156 -23.43 -1.57 -4.84
CA GLY A 156 -24.38 -0.87 -3.96
C GLY A 156 -23.73 -0.25 -2.73
N ARG A 157 -22.41 -0.03 -2.78
CA ARG A 157 -21.59 0.49 -1.67
C ARG A 157 -21.18 1.95 -1.88
N GLY A 158 -21.60 2.59 -2.98
CA GLY A 158 -21.39 4.01 -3.25
C GLY A 158 -22.41 4.57 -4.27
N PRO A 159 -22.39 5.88 -4.56
CA PRO A 159 -21.66 6.92 -3.84
C PRO A 159 -22.31 7.24 -2.49
N PHE A 160 -21.51 7.49 -1.45
CA PHE A 160 -22.05 7.98 -0.18
C PHE A 160 -22.43 9.46 -0.33
N GLN A 161 -23.73 9.74 -0.34
CA GLN A 161 -24.22 11.11 -0.18
C GLN A 161 -24.16 11.49 1.30
N GLY A 162 -23.35 12.51 1.60
CA GLY A 162 -23.37 13.39 2.79
C GLY A 162 -23.85 12.82 4.14
N GLY A 163 -22.93 12.72 5.09
CA GLY A 163 -23.24 12.54 6.52
C GLY A 163 -22.04 11.96 7.27
N LEU A 164 -21.56 12.69 8.30
CA LEU A 164 -20.42 12.38 9.18
C LEU A 164 -19.23 11.73 8.43
N GLY A 165 -18.21 12.50 8.05
CA GLY A 165 -17.08 12.17 7.14
C GLY A 165 -16.31 10.83 7.28
N LEU A 166 -16.74 9.93 8.16
CA LEU A 166 -16.45 8.50 8.17
C LEU A 166 -16.82 7.78 6.85
N THR A 167 -17.90 8.17 6.16
CA THR A 167 -18.33 7.50 4.91
C THR A 167 -17.40 7.77 3.73
N VAL A 168 -16.95 9.03 3.57
CA VAL A 168 -15.98 9.42 2.53
C VAL A 168 -14.64 8.72 2.75
N LYS A 169 -14.09 8.76 3.97
CA LYS A 169 -12.83 8.08 4.28
C LYS A 169 -12.91 6.57 3.99
N GLN A 170 -14.04 5.93 4.30
CA GLN A 170 -14.21 4.50 4.04
C GLN A 170 -14.23 4.18 2.54
N GLU A 171 -14.89 5.03 1.73
CA GLU A 171 -14.93 4.92 0.27
C GLU A 171 -13.53 5.02 -0.36
N GLU A 172 -12.77 6.04 0.04
CA GLU A 172 -11.39 6.26 -0.43
C GLU A 172 -10.46 5.11 -0.04
N LEU A 173 -10.54 4.62 1.21
CA LEU A 173 -9.75 3.47 1.65
C LEU A 173 -10.18 2.18 0.93
N ALA A 174 -11.46 2.02 0.59
CA ALA A 174 -11.93 0.89 -0.20
C ALA A 174 -11.42 0.95 -1.65
N ALA A 175 -11.24 2.14 -2.21
CA ALA A 175 -10.61 2.36 -3.52
C ALA A 175 -9.09 2.09 -3.49
N ASP A 176 -8.38 2.54 -2.46
CA ASP A 176 -6.96 2.21 -2.23
C ASP A 176 -6.77 0.70 -2.04
N TRP A 177 -7.65 0.04 -1.29
CA TRP A 177 -7.62 -1.41 -1.13
C TRP A 177 -7.78 -2.13 -2.47
N ARG A 178 -8.75 -1.72 -3.31
CA ARG A 178 -8.93 -2.29 -4.66
C ARG A 178 -7.74 -2.05 -5.58
N THR A 179 -7.11 -0.88 -5.48
CA THR A 179 -5.83 -0.60 -6.15
C THR A 179 -4.77 -1.62 -5.75
N GLY A 180 -4.69 -1.91 -4.45
CA GLY A 180 -3.79 -2.93 -3.91
C GLY A 180 -4.06 -4.31 -4.47
N VAL A 181 -5.33 -4.71 -4.57
CA VAL A 181 -5.74 -5.98 -5.19
C VAL A 181 -5.26 -6.06 -6.64
N PHE A 182 -5.53 -5.03 -7.44
CA PHE A 182 -5.13 -5.03 -8.84
C PHE A 182 -3.60 -5.07 -9.01
N LEU A 183 -2.85 -4.25 -8.26
CA LEU A 183 -1.39 -4.25 -8.31
C LEU A 183 -0.78 -5.56 -7.78
N GLY A 184 -1.39 -6.18 -6.78
CA GLY A 184 -0.98 -7.50 -6.27
C GLY A 184 -1.20 -8.60 -7.29
N TRP A 185 -2.28 -8.53 -8.06
CA TRP A 185 -2.49 -9.41 -9.19
C TRP A 185 -1.45 -9.16 -10.30
N MET A 186 -1.21 -7.92 -10.72
CA MET A 186 -0.16 -7.59 -11.70
C MET A 186 1.23 -8.11 -11.28
N LEU A 187 1.55 -7.99 -9.99
CA LEU A 187 2.80 -8.49 -9.41
C LEU A 187 2.84 -10.03 -9.40
N SER A 188 1.73 -10.71 -9.03
CA SER A 188 1.67 -12.18 -9.04
C SER A 188 1.75 -12.79 -10.45
N GLN A 189 1.28 -12.04 -11.47
CA GLN A 189 1.44 -12.39 -12.88
C GLN A 189 2.87 -12.12 -13.42
N GLY A 190 3.74 -11.48 -12.64
CA GLY A 190 5.08 -11.07 -13.07
C GLY A 190 5.05 -9.98 -14.15
N ALA A 191 3.96 -9.23 -14.27
CA ALA A 191 3.87 -8.10 -15.20
C ALA A 191 4.68 -6.90 -14.69
N ILE A 192 4.63 -6.65 -13.38
CA ILE A 192 5.45 -5.66 -12.68
C ILE A 192 6.38 -6.36 -11.69
N SER A 193 7.54 -5.76 -11.42
CA SER A 193 8.47 -6.24 -10.39
C SER A 193 8.15 -5.68 -8.99
N VAL A 194 8.73 -6.27 -7.95
CA VAL A 194 8.66 -5.74 -6.58
C VAL A 194 9.24 -4.31 -6.51
N ASP A 195 10.30 -4.03 -7.27
CA ASP A 195 10.91 -2.69 -7.30
C ASP A 195 9.97 -1.65 -7.95
N GLU A 196 9.31 -2.03 -9.06
CA GLU A 196 8.32 -1.17 -9.74
C GLU A 196 7.09 -0.93 -8.85
N PHE A 197 6.60 -1.98 -8.18
CA PHE A 197 5.51 -1.87 -7.22
C PHE A 197 5.86 -0.93 -6.06
N THR A 198 6.98 -1.18 -5.37
CA THR A 198 7.35 -0.41 -4.17
C THR A 198 7.62 1.06 -4.51
N GLN A 199 8.24 1.34 -5.66
CA GLN A 199 8.40 2.71 -6.14
C GLN A 199 7.04 3.38 -6.42
N THR A 200 6.12 2.68 -7.07
CA THR A 200 4.78 3.20 -7.37
C THR A 200 3.98 3.45 -6.10
N ALA A 201 4.02 2.52 -5.14
CA ALA A 201 3.37 2.65 -3.85
C ALA A 201 3.88 3.89 -3.09
N ASN A 202 5.19 4.11 -3.07
CA ASN A 202 5.78 5.30 -2.42
C ASN A 202 5.29 6.61 -3.05
N LEU A 203 5.18 6.67 -4.39
CA LEU A 203 4.63 7.85 -5.06
C LEU A 203 3.14 8.03 -4.77
N LEU A 204 2.38 6.93 -4.72
CA LEU A 204 0.96 6.96 -4.40
C LEU A 204 0.70 7.45 -2.96
N PHE A 205 1.57 7.11 -2.01
CA PHE A 205 1.51 7.61 -0.63
C PHE A 205 1.93 9.06 -0.46
N GLU A 206 2.57 9.65 -1.48
CA GLU A 206 2.85 11.08 -1.51
C GLU A 206 1.67 11.88 -2.11
N MET A 207 0.84 11.22 -2.91
CA MET A 207 -0.39 11.77 -3.50
C MET A 207 -1.53 11.73 -2.48
N GLY A 208 -2.33 12.79 -2.38
CA GLY A 208 -3.56 12.81 -1.59
C GLY A 208 -3.69 14.05 -0.70
N ASP A 209 -4.93 14.54 -0.57
CA ASP A 209 -5.25 15.69 0.28
C ASP A 209 -5.53 15.22 1.71
N TYR A 210 -4.53 15.37 2.59
CA TYR A 210 -4.59 14.96 4.00
C TYR A 210 -5.33 15.95 4.91
N GLU A 211 -5.82 17.06 4.37
CA GLU A 211 -6.54 18.08 5.12
C GLU A 211 -7.95 17.58 5.48
N ARG A 212 -8.22 17.40 6.79
CA ARG A 212 -9.48 16.89 7.36
C ARG A 212 -10.77 17.60 6.88
N LEU A 213 -10.64 18.77 6.25
CA LEU A 213 -11.75 19.62 5.81
C LEU A 213 -12.13 19.41 4.34
N ALA A 214 -11.36 18.63 3.56
CA ALA A 214 -11.72 18.30 2.20
C ALA A 214 -12.87 17.28 2.20
N ALA A 215 -13.90 17.54 1.40
CA ALA A 215 -15.03 16.62 1.18
C ALA A 215 -14.61 15.28 0.51
N GLN A 216 -13.34 15.12 0.17
CA GLN A 216 -12.69 13.95 -0.43
C GLN A 216 -11.45 13.52 0.40
N HIS A 217 -11.55 13.50 1.74
CA HIS A 217 -10.41 13.14 2.58
C HIS A 217 -10.03 11.66 2.40
N HIS A 218 -8.83 11.41 1.87
CA HIS A 218 -8.35 10.05 1.55
C HIS A 218 -7.86 9.27 2.79
N GLY A 219 -8.12 9.75 4.01
CA GLY A 219 -7.56 9.18 5.24
C GLY A 219 -6.11 9.61 5.50
N TYR A 220 -5.49 9.09 6.57
CA TYR A 220 -4.07 9.37 6.85
C TYR A 220 -3.16 8.52 5.95
N PRO A 221 -1.90 8.93 5.67
CA PRO A 221 -0.97 8.14 4.85
C PRO A 221 -0.86 6.68 5.33
N LYS A 222 -0.84 6.47 6.65
CA LYS A 222 -0.84 5.14 7.27
C LYS A 222 -2.10 4.33 6.94
N ASP A 223 -3.28 4.94 6.94
CA ASP A 223 -4.54 4.25 6.62
C ASP A 223 -4.54 3.80 5.16
N ARG A 224 -4.13 4.70 4.25
CA ARG A 224 -3.99 4.42 2.81
C ARG A 224 -3.00 3.30 2.54
N PHE A 225 -1.84 3.34 3.20
CA PHE A 225 -0.87 2.25 3.15
C PHE A 225 -1.49 0.94 3.61
N GLN A 226 -2.18 0.93 4.76
CA GLN A 226 -2.79 -0.28 5.28
C GLN A 226 -3.88 -0.82 4.34
N ALA A 227 -4.66 0.06 3.71
CA ALA A 227 -5.64 -0.33 2.71
C ALA A 227 -4.98 -0.95 1.48
N LEU A 228 -4.05 -0.24 0.84
CA LEU A 228 -3.29 -0.73 -0.33
C LEU A 228 -2.60 -2.06 -0.04
N THR A 229 -1.86 -2.15 1.06
CA THR A 229 -1.08 -3.35 1.41
C THR A 229 -1.98 -4.54 1.74
N ARG A 230 -3.13 -4.33 2.39
CA ARG A 230 -4.10 -5.42 2.58
C ARG A 230 -4.66 -5.90 1.25
N GLY A 231 -4.96 -4.99 0.34
CA GLY A 231 -5.37 -5.33 -1.03
C GLY A 231 -4.31 -6.20 -1.73
N LEU A 232 -3.07 -5.75 -1.70
CA LEU A 232 -1.91 -6.44 -2.25
C LEU A 232 -1.80 -7.87 -1.68
N THR A 233 -1.84 -8.01 -0.36
CA THR A 233 -1.69 -9.30 0.32
C THR A 233 -2.84 -10.24 0.13
N SER A 234 -4.01 -9.76 -0.33
CA SER A 234 -5.08 -10.66 -0.73
C SER A 234 -4.74 -11.47 -1.99
N GLN A 235 -3.73 -11.01 -2.76
CA GLN A 235 -3.27 -11.65 -4.00
C GLN A 235 -1.94 -12.39 -3.83
N LEU A 236 -1.24 -12.19 -2.70
CA LEU A 236 0.08 -12.73 -2.46
C LEU A 236 0.09 -13.68 -1.26
N ARG A 237 1.00 -14.66 -1.26
CA ARG A 237 1.17 -15.60 -0.14
C ARG A 237 2.61 -15.56 0.37
N PRO A 238 2.85 -15.59 1.70
CA PRO A 238 4.19 -15.81 2.24
C PRO A 238 4.83 -17.05 1.62
N GLY A 239 6.12 -16.94 1.26
CA GLY A 239 6.88 -17.95 0.52
C GLY A 239 6.73 -17.89 -1.01
N GLN A 240 5.77 -17.12 -1.55
CA GLN A 240 5.61 -16.95 -3.00
C GLN A 240 6.84 -16.28 -3.62
N LYS A 241 7.25 -16.79 -4.78
CA LYS A 241 8.32 -16.20 -5.62
C LYS A 241 7.74 -15.20 -6.61
N LEU A 242 8.40 -14.05 -6.73
CA LEU A 242 8.06 -12.93 -7.60
C LEU A 242 9.31 -12.53 -8.39
N GLY A 243 9.71 -13.39 -9.34
CA GLY A 243 11.05 -13.36 -9.93
C GLY A 243 12.11 -13.70 -8.88
N GLU A 244 13.13 -12.86 -8.76
CA GLU A 244 14.21 -13.01 -7.77
C GLU A 244 13.77 -12.69 -6.33
N TRP A 245 12.59 -12.09 -6.17
CA TRP A 245 12.05 -11.70 -4.87
C TRP A 245 11.19 -12.81 -4.27
N THR A 246 11.14 -12.86 -2.94
CA THR A 246 10.26 -13.74 -2.16
C THR A 246 9.40 -12.89 -1.25
N VAL A 247 8.10 -13.21 -1.16
CA VAL A 247 7.20 -12.62 -0.16
C VAL A 247 7.53 -13.25 1.19
N ASP A 248 8.06 -12.48 2.13
CA ASP A 248 8.41 -13.03 3.46
C ASP A 248 7.26 -12.87 4.45
N THR A 249 6.60 -11.71 4.43
CA THR A 249 5.43 -11.40 5.26
C THR A 249 4.38 -10.67 4.45
N SER A 250 3.31 -10.21 5.09
CA SER A 250 2.29 -9.35 4.46
C SER A 250 2.85 -8.02 3.95
N GLU A 251 4.00 -7.55 4.42
CA GLU A 251 4.51 -6.21 4.05
C GLU A 251 6.00 -6.19 3.72
N THR A 252 6.64 -7.35 3.57
CA THR A 252 8.09 -7.44 3.33
C THR A 252 8.45 -8.43 2.23
N PHE A 253 9.47 -8.07 1.47
CA PHE A 253 10.05 -8.90 0.41
C PHE A 253 11.55 -9.04 0.60
N SER A 254 12.12 -10.17 0.17
CA SER A 254 13.57 -10.40 0.17
C SER A 254 14.06 -10.96 -1.16
N ARG A 255 15.27 -10.56 -1.53
CA ARG A 255 16.08 -11.18 -2.59
C ARG A 255 17.41 -11.58 -1.97
N ALA A 256 17.72 -12.87 -1.99
CA ALA A 256 18.98 -13.37 -1.45
C ALA A 256 20.17 -12.85 -2.28
N LEU A 257 21.21 -12.38 -1.60
CA LEU A 257 22.46 -12.01 -2.24
C LEU A 257 23.35 -13.23 -2.39
N LYS A 258 24.25 -13.18 -3.39
CA LYS A 258 25.24 -14.23 -3.59
C LYS A 258 26.12 -14.35 -2.35
N VAL A 259 26.18 -15.57 -1.80
CA VAL A 259 27.00 -15.88 -0.62
C VAL A 259 28.48 -15.78 -0.98
N SER A 260 29.20 -14.88 -0.30
CA SER A 260 30.66 -14.74 -0.43
C SER A 260 31.42 -15.77 0.41
N GLY A 261 32.74 -15.87 0.22
CA GLY A 261 33.58 -16.73 1.07
C GLY A 261 33.56 -16.29 2.54
N GLU A 262 33.61 -14.97 2.77
CA GLU A 262 33.50 -14.36 4.10
C GLU A 262 32.15 -14.67 4.75
N ASP A 263 31.04 -14.60 4.01
CA ASP A 263 29.72 -14.94 4.53
C ASP A 263 29.66 -16.38 5.05
N ARG A 264 30.31 -17.33 4.34
CA ARG A 264 30.38 -18.73 4.79
C ARG A 264 31.21 -18.89 6.06
N GLN A 265 32.34 -18.21 6.13
CA GLN A 265 33.23 -18.26 7.30
C GLN A 265 32.55 -17.69 8.55
N LEU A 266 31.70 -16.68 8.38
CA LEU A 266 31.03 -15.97 9.48
C LEU A 266 29.59 -16.45 9.75
N GLY A 267 29.14 -17.52 9.09
CA GLY A 267 27.76 -18.03 9.24
C GLY A 267 26.69 -17.02 8.82
N ARG A 268 27.00 -16.13 7.86
CA ARG A 268 26.12 -15.03 7.42
C ARG A 268 25.33 -15.37 6.17
N ARG A 269 24.10 -14.86 6.11
CA ARG A 269 23.28 -14.76 4.90
C ARG A 269 22.90 -13.31 4.70
N ARG A 270 22.96 -12.82 3.46
CA ARG A 270 22.64 -11.42 3.13
C ARG A 270 21.50 -11.35 2.13
N TYR A 271 20.67 -10.32 2.29
CA TYR A 271 19.48 -10.10 1.48
C TYR A 271 19.37 -8.63 1.12
N ASP A 272 18.92 -8.33 -0.10
CA ASP A 272 18.21 -7.08 -0.32
C ASP A 272 16.78 -7.26 0.19
N VAL A 273 16.30 -6.31 0.97
CA VAL A 273 14.94 -6.34 1.53
C VAL A 273 14.17 -5.08 1.15
N ARG A 274 12.87 -5.28 0.88
CA ARG A 274 11.89 -4.21 0.74
C ARG A 274 10.97 -4.27 1.93
N ARG A 275 10.97 -3.22 2.76
CA ARG A 275 10.20 -3.17 4.01
C ARG A 275 9.45 -1.86 4.06
N PHE A 276 8.17 -1.90 4.44
CA PHE A 276 7.47 -0.65 4.70
C PHE A 276 7.85 -0.11 6.08
N GLU A 277 8.37 1.10 6.10
CA GLU A 277 8.75 1.84 7.31
C GLU A 277 7.90 3.11 7.41
N ILE A 278 7.59 3.50 8.65
CA ILE A 278 6.97 4.79 8.93
C ILE A 278 8.04 5.66 9.55
N GLU A 279 8.45 6.72 8.84
CA GLU A 279 9.43 7.67 9.36
C GLU A 279 8.79 8.49 10.49
N ARG A 280 9.23 8.24 11.73
CA ARG A 280 8.75 8.99 12.92
C ARG A 280 9.60 10.24 13.22
N GLY A 281 10.77 10.38 12.60
CA GLY A 281 11.72 11.47 12.86
C GLY A 281 11.15 12.86 12.55
N GLN A 282 10.41 13.01 11.45
CA GLN A 282 9.79 14.29 11.08
C GLN A 282 8.61 14.70 11.97
N GLN A 283 8.08 13.79 12.81
CA GLN A 283 7.04 14.13 13.78
C GLN A 283 7.59 14.98 14.93
N ILE A 284 8.85 14.77 15.34
CA ILE A 284 9.44 15.44 16.50
C ILE A 284 9.88 16.87 16.15
N ALA A 285 10.52 17.07 14.99
CA ALA A 285 10.99 18.39 14.56
C ALA A 285 9.86 19.39 14.28
N THR A 286 8.76 18.93 13.67
CA THR A 286 7.61 19.78 13.33
C THR A 286 6.80 20.17 14.57
N ASN A 287 6.75 19.30 15.59
CA ASN A 287 6.07 19.58 16.85
C ASN A 287 6.86 20.55 17.75
N LEU A 288 8.19 20.47 17.76
CA LEU A 288 9.05 21.36 18.58
C LEU A 288 9.14 22.79 18.01
N ILE A 289 9.32 22.93 16.69
CA ILE A 289 9.41 24.25 16.04
C ILE A 289 8.01 24.87 15.88
N GLY A 290 6.99 24.06 15.58
CA GLY A 290 5.59 24.51 15.49
C GLY A 290 4.98 24.90 16.84
N GLY A 291 5.38 24.24 17.94
CA GLY A 291 4.95 24.60 19.30
C GLY A 291 5.46 25.97 19.77
N LEU A 292 6.70 26.31 19.43
CA LEU A 292 7.34 27.57 19.81
C LEU A 292 6.85 28.77 18.96
N LEU A 293 6.61 28.57 17.67
CA LEU A 293 6.10 29.63 16.78
C LEU A 293 4.57 29.76 16.82
N GLY A 294 3.84 28.68 17.09
CA GLY A 294 2.37 28.68 17.23
C GLY A 294 1.88 29.46 18.45
N ALA A 295 2.60 29.39 19.57
CA ALA A 295 2.26 30.16 20.77
C ALA A 295 2.50 31.67 20.60
N ALA A 296 3.54 32.06 19.85
CA ALA A 296 3.85 33.48 19.62
C ALA A 296 2.86 34.18 18.67
N SER A 297 2.37 33.48 17.64
CA SER A 297 1.47 34.07 16.63
C SER A 297 0.00 34.11 17.03
N CYS A 298 -0.45 33.29 17.98
CA CYS A 298 -1.82 33.40 18.51
C CYS A 298 -1.95 34.51 19.58
N VAL A 299 -0.83 35.07 20.06
CA VAL A 299 -0.82 36.23 20.96
C VAL A 299 -0.83 37.55 20.16
N TRP A 300 -0.35 37.56 18.91
CA TRP A 300 -0.21 38.78 18.09
C TRP A 300 -0.91 38.77 16.71
N GLY A 301 -1.57 37.67 16.31
CA GLY A 301 -2.21 37.50 14.99
C GLY A 301 -3.74 37.35 15.02
N ASN A 302 -4.39 37.47 13.86
CA ASN A 302 -5.84 37.29 13.75
C ASN A 302 -6.24 35.79 13.83
N GLN A 303 -7.49 35.52 14.22
CA GLN A 303 -8.00 34.16 14.50
C GLN A 303 -7.83 33.19 13.31
N GLN A 304 -7.88 33.69 12.08
CA GLN A 304 -7.67 32.90 10.86
C GLN A 304 -6.19 32.50 10.65
N GLN A 305 -5.24 33.36 11.01
CA GLN A 305 -3.81 33.03 10.99
C GLN A 305 -3.46 31.99 12.06
N CYS A 306 -4.06 32.08 13.24
CA CYS A 306 -3.89 31.10 14.32
C CYS A 306 -4.47 29.72 13.91
N ILE A 307 -5.66 29.68 13.28
CA ILE A 307 -6.24 28.44 12.73
C ILE A 307 -5.40 27.89 11.56
N GLY A 308 -4.93 28.77 10.67
CA GLY A 308 -4.06 28.39 9.56
C GLY A 308 -2.76 27.75 10.03
N MET A 309 -2.12 28.29 11.07
CA MET A 309 -0.90 27.69 11.64
C MET A 309 -1.17 26.46 12.50
N ALA A 310 -2.28 26.40 13.25
CA ALA A 310 -2.70 25.18 13.95
C ALA A 310 -3.03 24.03 12.97
N ALA A 311 -3.56 24.35 11.78
CA ALA A 311 -3.73 23.39 10.69
C ALA A 311 -2.38 22.96 10.07
N GLN A 312 -1.35 23.80 10.15
CA GLN A 312 0.03 23.39 9.84
C GLN A 312 0.67 22.57 10.97
N GLN A 313 0.23 22.74 12.22
CA GLN A 313 0.71 22.07 13.42
C GLN A 313 0.24 20.59 13.56
N GLY A 314 -0.19 19.99 12.44
CA GLY A 314 -0.39 18.55 12.27
C GLY A 314 0.34 17.99 11.03
N LYS A 315 1.19 18.78 10.37
CA LYS A 315 1.95 18.41 9.17
C LYS A 315 3.19 17.56 9.44
N GLY A 316 3.40 17.08 10.67
CA GLY A 316 4.35 16.01 10.97
C GLY A 316 3.86 14.71 10.32
N ARG A 317 4.02 14.62 9.00
CA ARG A 317 3.65 13.45 8.21
C ARG A 317 4.48 12.29 8.74
N ALA A 318 3.80 11.28 9.27
CA ALA A 318 4.41 9.96 9.32
C ALA A 318 4.43 9.49 7.87
N ASP A 319 5.48 9.85 7.13
CA ASP A 319 5.66 9.41 5.76
C ASP A 319 5.98 7.92 5.81
N GLY A 320 5.04 7.14 5.29
CA GLY A 320 5.17 5.71 5.14
C GLY A 320 5.80 5.42 3.78
N SER A 321 6.88 4.65 3.74
CA SER A 321 7.51 4.26 2.48
C SER A 321 8.08 2.85 2.55
N TYR A 322 8.07 2.15 1.42
CA TYR A 322 8.92 1.01 1.20
C TYR A 322 10.37 1.46 1.07
N THR A 323 11.20 1.05 2.01
CA THR A 323 12.66 1.27 2.00
C THR A 323 13.34 0.09 1.32
N GLN A 324 14.48 0.36 0.70
CA GLN A 324 15.44 -0.68 0.32
C GLN A 324 16.51 -0.73 1.39
N ARG A 325 16.73 -1.89 1.99
CA ARG A 325 17.80 -2.12 2.96
C ARG A 325 18.55 -3.39 2.63
N ARG A 326 19.72 -3.57 3.21
CA ARG A 326 20.39 -4.87 3.24
C ARG A 326 20.18 -5.51 4.60
N LEU A 327 19.62 -6.71 4.64
CA LEU A 327 19.50 -7.50 5.87
C LEU A 327 20.63 -8.51 5.91
N THR A 328 21.40 -8.52 6.99
CA THR A 328 22.39 -9.54 7.32
C THR A 328 21.81 -10.43 8.41
N LEU A 329 21.80 -11.74 8.17
CA LEU A 329 21.31 -12.74 9.10
C LEU A 329 22.48 -13.61 9.54
N HIS A 330 22.67 -13.73 10.85
CA HIS A 330 23.71 -14.55 11.47
C HIS A 330 23.09 -15.88 11.88
N CYS A 331 23.26 -16.90 11.04
CA CYS A 331 22.61 -18.21 11.23
C CYS A 331 23.05 -18.91 12.52
N ASP A 332 24.30 -18.70 12.95
CA ASP A 332 24.91 -19.43 14.08
C ASP A 332 24.31 -19.05 15.44
N ASN A 333 23.87 -17.79 15.58
CA ASN A 333 23.36 -17.26 16.85
C ASN A 333 21.94 -16.71 16.76
N GLY A 334 21.29 -16.78 15.59
CA GLY A 334 19.91 -16.31 15.38
C GLY A 334 19.75 -14.81 15.54
N SER A 335 20.79 -14.03 15.25
CA SER A 335 20.74 -12.57 15.22
C SER A 335 20.64 -12.03 13.79
N PHE A 336 20.19 -10.79 13.64
CA PHE A 336 20.11 -10.09 12.37
C PHE A 336 20.51 -8.63 12.55
N ASP A 337 20.85 -8.01 11.44
CA ASP A 337 21.22 -6.61 11.31
C ASP A 337 20.64 -6.07 10.00
N VAL A 338 20.25 -4.80 9.96
CA VAL A 338 19.70 -4.13 8.78
C VAL A 338 20.54 -2.88 8.50
N SER A 339 21.10 -2.80 7.30
CA SER A 339 22.02 -1.72 6.93
C SER A 339 21.45 -0.33 7.21
N ASP A 340 22.32 0.54 7.70
CA ASP A 340 22.02 1.94 8.01
C ASP A 340 20.94 2.08 9.10
N ASP A 341 20.93 1.15 10.06
CA ASP A 341 20.41 1.39 11.41
C ASP A 341 21.58 1.57 12.40
N ASP A 342 21.39 2.38 13.43
CA ASP A 342 22.42 2.70 14.44
C ASP A 342 22.52 1.61 15.52
N PHE A 343 22.00 0.40 15.27
CA PHE A 343 21.88 -0.63 16.29
C PHE A 343 22.88 -1.77 16.08
N ASP A 344 23.38 -2.31 17.19
CA ASP A 344 24.10 -3.57 17.16
C ASP A 344 23.17 -4.71 16.69
N PRO A 345 23.72 -5.80 16.11
CA PRO A 345 22.94 -6.98 15.71
C PRO A 345 21.99 -7.45 16.82
N GLN A 346 20.74 -7.67 16.45
CA GLN A 346 19.66 -7.97 17.39
C GLN A 346 19.16 -9.42 17.23
N PRO A 347 18.63 -10.06 18.28
CA PRO A 347 17.94 -11.34 18.13
C PRO A 347 16.79 -11.24 17.12
N VAL A 348 16.60 -12.25 16.26
CA VAL A 348 15.54 -12.22 15.22
C VAL A 348 14.14 -12.02 15.79
N SER A 349 13.88 -12.43 17.04
CA SER A 349 12.61 -12.22 17.74
C SER A 349 12.27 -10.75 17.99
N ARG A 350 13.25 -9.84 17.86
CA ARG A 350 13.06 -8.39 17.96
C ARG A 350 12.74 -7.72 16.63
N ASP A 351 12.73 -8.45 15.52
CA ASP A 351 12.27 -7.88 14.26
C ASP A 351 10.75 -7.61 14.31
N GLY A 352 10.37 -6.35 14.53
CA GLY A 352 8.97 -5.93 14.58
C GLY A 352 8.20 -6.15 13.27
N LYS A 353 8.88 -6.46 12.17
CA LYS A 353 8.28 -6.84 10.88
C LYS A 353 8.13 -8.35 10.71
N GLY A 354 8.76 -9.15 11.57
CA GLY A 354 8.75 -10.61 11.51
C GLY A 354 9.45 -11.20 10.28
N GLN A 355 10.21 -10.41 9.52
CA GLN A 355 10.93 -10.85 8.33
C GLN A 355 12.14 -11.70 8.71
N ALA A 356 12.96 -11.25 9.67
CA ALA A 356 14.18 -11.96 10.08
C ALA A 356 13.90 -13.39 10.62
N PRO A 357 12.89 -13.64 11.47
CA PRO A 357 12.49 -15.00 11.85
C PRO A 357 12.12 -15.88 10.66
N VAL A 358 11.37 -15.34 9.68
CA VAL A 358 10.98 -16.07 8.46
C VAL A 358 12.22 -16.44 7.64
N LEU A 359 13.16 -15.51 7.47
CA LEU A 359 14.42 -15.75 6.76
C LEU A 359 15.28 -16.80 7.47
N LEU A 360 15.37 -16.73 8.81
CA LEU A 360 16.09 -17.72 9.63
C LEU A 360 15.54 -19.13 9.43
N GLN A 361 14.21 -19.28 9.53
CA GLN A 361 13.57 -20.57 9.33
C GLN A 361 13.79 -21.11 7.92
N ARG A 362 13.72 -20.23 6.91
CA ARG A 362 13.84 -20.61 5.49
C ARG A 362 15.25 -21.02 5.10
N ASP A 363 16.27 -20.27 5.53
CA ASP A 363 17.60 -20.31 4.90
C ASP A 363 18.76 -20.75 5.82
N CYS A 364 18.53 -20.86 7.14
CA CYS A 364 19.54 -21.24 8.13
C CYS A 364 19.30 -22.63 8.78
N THR A 365 18.11 -23.21 8.64
CA THR A 365 17.75 -24.53 9.22
C THR A 365 18.47 -25.72 8.57
N GLN A 366 19.11 -25.53 7.41
CA GLN A 366 19.91 -26.56 6.74
C GLN A 366 21.38 -26.63 7.19
N SER A 367 21.85 -25.68 8.01
CA SER A 367 23.25 -25.68 8.49
C SER A 367 23.49 -26.56 9.73
N ALA A 368 22.42 -27.06 10.37
CA ALA A 368 22.52 -27.92 11.56
C ALA A 368 22.73 -29.42 11.24
N GLY A 369 22.71 -29.82 9.96
CA GLY A 369 22.78 -31.22 9.52
C GLY A 369 24.17 -31.78 9.22
N ILE A 370 25.26 -31.02 9.42
CA ILE A 370 26.64 -31.48 9.17
C ILE A 370 27.48 -31.29 10.44
N ARG A 371 27.02 -31.85 11.56
CA ARG A 371 27.83 -32.21 12.73
C ARG A 371 27.19 -33.42 13.40
N GLY A 372 27.39 -34.59 12.80
CA GLY A 372 27.10 -35.91 13.35
C GLY A 372 28.29 -36.80 13.09
#